data_AF-A0A0F9AEP3-F1
#
_entry.id   AF-A0A0F9AEP3-F1
#
_cell.length_a   1.000
_cell.length_b   1.000
_cell.length_c   1.000
_cell.angle_alpha   90.00
_cell.angle_beta   90.00
_cell.angle_gamma   90.00
#
_symmetry.space_group_name_H-M   'P 1'
#
loop_
_entity.id
_entity.type
_entity.pdbx_description
1 polymer ?
#
loop_
_entity_poly.entity_id
_entity_poly.type
_entity_poly.pdbx_seq_one_letter_code
_entity_poly.pdbx_strand_id
1 'polypeptide(L)'
;MRKFKSSRDRRLNKNVKFEKLSVEYNKFNLEDFKAALGASGKMEKTFHEGKQFYPAWGELHQDLWDALYKYKPFMFDEGDMDMRYLLNASVMNAIQESPHYKELRQLTKLDLMGTTVGAEALSEEVKNLVEELKDQYEEAMKELESAQEGVEGAESEAEGKGAKGGKGGKDSKDQKKWSLQEAQKRLEEAKKKMGKIIDKKAKGKINRFTNAATAKTRETTDMITAWGLEQSDSFTQSGYQEKMQLLDRLRNNPKLKRIAELAGRYKRMAFA
;
A
#
# COMPACT_ATOMS: atom_id res chain seq x y z
N MET A 1 5.84 -30.27 12.97
CA MET A 1 6.09 -28.85 13.27
C MET A 1 7.59 -28.57 13.21
N ARG A 2 8.10 -28.02 12.10
CA ARG A 2 9.51 -27.61 11.99
C ARG A 2 9.61 -26.09 12.13
N LYS A 3 10.21 -25.64 13.23
CA LYS A 3 10.62 -24.24 13.43
C LYS A 3 11.85 -23.99 12.56
N PHE A 4 11.74 -23.18 11.52
CA PHE A 4 12.91 -22.63 10.85
C PHE A 4 13.40 -21.41 11.65
N LYS A 5 14.44 -21.61 12.46
CA LYS A 5 15.32 -20.52 12.88
C LYS A 5 16.34 -20.34 11.77
N SER A 6 16.31 -19.19 11.09
CA SER A 6 17.43 -18.78 10.23
C SER A 6 18.17 -17.63 10.91
N SER A 7 19.22 -17.99 11.64
CA SER A 7 20.36 -17.12 11.90
C SER A 7 21.46 -17.62 10.98
N ARG A 8 21.80 -16.84 9.95
CA ARG A 8 23.11 -16.90 9.26
C ARG A 8 23.26 -15.78 8.23
N ASP A 9 24.43 -15.14 8.28
CA ASP A 9 25.09 -14.28 7.29
C ASP A 9 24.36 -13.03 6.78
N ARG A 10 24.49 -11.92 7.53
CA ARG A 10 24.49 -10.57 6.95
C ARG A 10 25.84 -10.28 6.31
N ARG A 11 26.12 -10.93 5.18
CA ARG A 11 27.04 -10.35 4.20
C ARG A 11 26.13 -9.81 3.11
N LEU A 12 26.17 -8.49 2.90
CA LEU A 12 25.45 -7.79 1.84
C LEU A 12 25.76 -8.47 0.50
N ASN A 13 24.90 -9.40 0.11
CA ASN A 13 24.98 -10.08 -1.16
C ASN A 13 24.52 -9.04 -2.19
N LYS A 14 25.43 -8.62 -3.09
CA LYS A 14 25.20 -7.58 -4.11
C LYS A 14 24.08 -7.94 -5.12
N ASN A 15 23.43 -9.09 -4.95
CA ASN A 15 22.33 -9.60 -5.75
C ASN A 15 20.98 -9.67 -4.98
N VAL A 16 20.87 -9.13 -3.76
CA VAL A 16 19.57 -9.02 -3.08
C VAL A 16 18.77 -7.92 -3.77
N LYS A 17 17.76 -8.33 -4.53
CA LYS A 17 16.80 -7.41 -5.12
C LYS A 17 15.76 -7.09 -4.05
N PHE A 18 15.75 -5.86 -3.59
CA PHE A 18 14.75 -5.37 -2.65
C PHE A 18 13.42 -5.12 -3.38
N GLU A 19 12.33 -5.42 -2.70
CA GLU A 19 10.98 -5.31 -3.25
C GLU A 19 10.46 -3.86 -3.15
N LYS A 20 9.69 -3.48 -4.18
CA LYS A 20 9.07 -2.14 -4.27
C LYS A 20 7.59 -2.15 -3.87
N LEU A 21 6.95 -3.30 -4.04
CA LEU A 21 5.56 -3.56 -3.67
C LEU A 21 5.57 -4.34 -2.38
N SER A 22 4.73 -3.92 -1.44
CA SER A 22 4.57 -4.55 -0.13
C SER A 22 3.81 -5.86 -0.26
N VAL A 23 2.98 -5.99 -1.30
CA VAL A 23 2.24 -7.20 -1.66
C VAL A 23 2.94 -7.86 -2.83
N GLU A 24 3.21 -9.16 -2.74
CA GLU A 24 3.67 -9.95 -3.90
C GLU A 24 2.74 -9.73 -5.09
N TYR A 25 3.26 -9.62 -6.31
CA TYR A 25 2.46 -9.49 -7.53
C TYR A 25 3.06 -10.28 -8.70
N ASN A 26 2.24 -10.51 -9.72
CA ASN A 26 2.68 -11.08 -10.99
C ASN A 26 2.14 -10.24 -12.16
N LYS A 27 2.49 -10.64 -13.39
CA LYS A 27 2.10 -9.91 -14.60
C LYS A 27 0.57 -9.80 -14.76
N PHE A 28 -0.17 -10.87 -14.43
CA PHE A 28 -1.63 -10.87 -14.52
C PHE A 28 -2.25 -9.89 -13.52
N ASN A 29 -1.73 -9.86 -12.29
CA ASN A 29 -2.17 -8.89 -11.28
C ASN A 29 -1.97 -7.45 -11.74
N LEU A 30 -0.83 -7.16 -12.37
CA LEU A 30 -0.56 -5.83 -12.93
C LEU A 30 -1.52 -5.48 -14.08
N GLU A 31 -1.86 -6.45 -14.93
CA GLU A 31 -2.83 -6.26 -16.01
C GLU A 31 -4.24 -6.00 -15.47
N ASP A 32 -4.66 -6.74 -14.43
CA ASP A 32 -5.96 -6.57 -13.77
C ASP A 32 -6.05 -5.21 -13.05
N PHE A 33 -4.99 -4.81 -12.33
CA PHE A 33 -4.91 -3.49 -11.72
C PHE A 33 -5.01 -2.36 -12.75
N LYS A 34 -4.32 -2.49 -13.90
CA LYS A 34 -4.42 -1.51 -14.99
C LYS A 34 -5.82 -1.47 -15.61
N ALA A 35 -6.46 -2.63 -15.76
CA ALA A 35 -7.84 -2.68 -16.23
C ALA A 35 -8.79 -2.01 -15.22
N ALA A 36 -8.57 -2.21 -13.92
CA ALA A 36 -9.32 -1.54 -12.85
C ALA A 36 -9.12 -0.02 -12.88
N LEU A 37 -7.88 0.46 -13.00
CA LEU A 37 -7.56 1.88 -13.17
C LEU A 37 -8.29 2.48 -14.38
N GLY A 38 -8.20 1.85 -15.55
CA GLY A 38 -8.82 2.36 -16.77
C GLY A 38 -10.34 2.31 -16.77
N ALA A 39 -10.95 1.46 -15.94
CA ALA A 39 -12.41 1.37 -15.80
C ALA A 39 -12.98 2.33 -14.74
N SER A 40 -12.15 2.89 -13.86
CA SER A 40 -12.56 3.79 -12.78
C SER A 40 -11.87 5.15 -12.90
N GLY A 41 -12.62 6.15 -13.38
CA GLY A 41 -12.12 7.53 -13.40
C GLY A 41 -11.75 8.06 -12.01
N LYS A 42 -12.36 7.53 -10.95
CA LYS A 42 -12.00 7.87 -9.57
C LYS A 42 -10.62 7.30 -9.21
N MET A 43 -10.38 6.00 -9.46
CA MET A 43 -9.06 5.41 -9.19
C MET A 43 -7.98 6.04 -10.05
N GLU A 44 -8.24 6.27 -11.34
CA GLU A 44 -7.30 6.92 -12.25
C GLU A 44 -6.90 8.31 -11.75
N LYS A 45 -7.88 9.14 -11.38
CA LYS A 45 -7.63 10.46 -10.76
C LYS A 45 -6.77 10.34 -9.51
N THR A 46 -7.15 9.48 -8.56
CA THR A 46 -6.39 9.26 -7.32
C THR A 46 -4.96 8.76 -7.61
N PHE A 47 -4.77 7.91 -8.62
CA PHE A 47 -3.46 7.44 -9.04
C PHE A 47 -2.56 8.58 -9.54
N HIS A 48 -3.08 9.45 -10.41
CA HIS A 48 -2.32 10.58 -10.94
C HIS A 48 -2.01 11.63 -9.87
N GLU A 49 -2.99 12.02 -9.07
CA GLU A 49 -2.78 12.99 -7.99
C GLU A 49 -1.76 12.49 -6.97
N GLY A 50 -1.85 11.23 -6.54
CA GLY A 50 -0.90 10.67 -5.59
C GLY A 50 0.53 10.62 -6.13
N LYS A 51 0.71 10.29 -7.42
CA LYS A 51 2.03 10.30 -8.06
C LYS A 51 2.65 11.69 -8.16
N GLN A 52 1.87 12.76 -8.16
CA GLN A 52 2.41 14.13 -8.23
C GLN A 52 3.16 14.52 -6.97
N PHE A 53 2.71 14.08 -5.79
CA PHE A 53 3.34 14.45 -4.52
C PHE A 53 4.15 13.33 -3.87
N TYR A 54 3.91 12.07 -4.23
CA TYR A 54 4.60 10.92 -3.65
C TYR A 54 4.98 9.91 -4.76
N PRO A 55 6.26 9.85 -5.17
CA PRO A 55 6.70 9.03 -6.31
C PRO A 55 6.37 7.53 -6.19
N ALA A 56 6.39 6.98 -4.96
CA ALA A 56 6.09 5.57 -4.66
C ALA A 56 4.58 5.28 -4.52
N TRP A 57 3.71 6.25 -4.82
CA TRP A 57 2.26 6.09 -4.77
C TRP A 57 1.74 5.03 -5.72
N GLY A 58 2.36 4.87 -6.89
CA GLY A 58 1.90 3.89 -7.88
C GLY A 58 1.93 2.47 -7.32
N GLU A 59 3.01 2.14 -6.63
CA GLU A 59 3.23 0.86 -5.96
C GLU A 59 2.28 0.69 -4.77
N LEU A 60 2.06 1.73 -3.95
CA LEU A 60 1.08 1.65 -2.86
C LEU A 60 -0.35 1.43 -3.37
N HIS A 61 -0.75 2.13 -4.43
CA HIS A 61 -2.08 1.99 -4.98
C HIS A 61 -2.30 0.58 -5.56
N GLN A 62 -1.28 0.01 -6.18
CA GLN A 62 -1.31 -1.38 -6.61
C GLN A 62 -1.36 -2.34 -5.39
N ASP A 63 -0.54 -2.11 -4.35
CA ASP A 63 -0.57 -2.90 -3.11
C ASP A 63 -1.97 -2.93 -2.49
N LEU A 64 -2.65 -1.78 -2.39
CA LEU A 64 -4.02 -1.68 -1.90
C LEU A 64 -4.97 -2.56 -2.71
N TRP A 65 -4.88 -2.50 -4.03
CA TRP A 65 -5.73 -3.28 -4.93
C TRP A 65 -5.42 -4.78 -4.83
N ASP A 66 -4.15 -5.17 -4.87
CA ASP A 66 -3.69 -6.56 -4.80
C ASP A 66 -4.06 -7.21 -3.46
N ALA A 67 -3.96 -6.46 -2.36
CA ALA A 67 -4.36 -6.89 -1.03
C ALA A 67 -5.86 -7.24 -0.96
N LEU A 68 -6.70 -6.47 -1.66
CA LEU A 68 -8.14 -6.68 -1.72
C LEU A 68 -8.56 -7.79 -2.69
N TYR A 69 -7.91 -7.88 -3.85
CA TYR A 69 -8.31 -8.80 -4.92
C TYR A 69 -7.86 -10.24 -4.67
N LYS A 70 -6.62 -10.43 -4.21
CA LYS A 70 -6.01 -11.77 -4.21
C LYS A 70 -6.74 -12.73 -3.31
N TYR A 71 -6.75 -14.02 -3.67
CA TYR A 71 -7.26 -15.09 -2.81
C TYR A 71 -6.54 -15.08 -1.45
N LYS A 72 -5.21 -15.01 -1.48
CA LYS A 72 -4.34 -14.90 -0.30
C LYS A 72 -3.18 -13.95 -0.62
N PRO A 73 -3.26 -12.66 -0.22
CA PRO A 73 -2.15 -11.74 -0.39
C PRO A 73 -0.97 -12.17 0.49
N PHE A 74 0.23 -12.12 -0.08
CA PHE A 74 1.49 -12.32 0.64
C PHE A 74 2.15 -10.95 0.82
N MET A 75 2.45 -10.59 2.07
CA MET A 75 3.17 -9.36 2.39
C MET A 75 4.66 -9.66 2.53
N PHE A 76 5.49 -8.82 1.94
CA PHE A 76 6.92 -8.81 2.24
C PHE A 76 7.18 -8.15 3.59
N ASP A 77 8.21 -8.63 4.29
CA ASP A 77 8.69 -8.00 5.51
C ASP A 77 9.42 -6.70 5.16
N GLU A 78 9.38 -5.70 6.04
CA GLU A 78 10.07 -4.41 5.84
C GLU A 78 11.58 -4.56 5.59
N GLY A 79 12.20 -5.65 6.06
CA GLY A 79 13.61 -5.94 5.82
C GLY A 79 13.95 -6.36 4.39
N ASP A 80 12.95 -6.79 3.61
CA ASP A 80 13.08 -7.21 2.22
C ASP A 80 12.68 -6.08 1.25
N MET A 81 12.19 -4.96 1.78
CA MET A 81 11.70 -3.81 1.02
C MET A 81 12.82 -2.80 0.73
N ASP A 82 12.74 -2.16 -0.43
CA ASP A 82 13.60 -1.03 -0.77
C ASP A 82 13.22 0.15 0.14
N MET A 83 14.23 0.86 0.65
CA MET A 83 14.02 1.84 1.71
C MET A 83 13.02 2.92 1.33
N ARG A 84 12.94 3.29 0.03
CA ARG A 84 12.00 4.28 -0.52
C ARG A 84 10.53 3.88 -0.45
N TYR A 85 10.26 2.61 -0.19
CA TYR A 85 8.93 2.01 -0.14
C TYR A 85 8.55 1.56 1.28
N LEU A 86 9.35 1.86 2.29
CA LEU A 86 9.05 1.49 3.68
C LEU A 86 7.79 2.17 4.22
N LEU A 87 7.46 3.38 3.75
CA LEU A 87 6.18 4.01 4.10
C LEU A 87 5.00 3.19 3.56
N ASN A 88 5.09 2.68 2.33
CA ASN A 88 4.07 1.81 1.75
C ASN A 88 3.88 0.55 2.60
N ALA A 89 4.99 -0.12 2.93
CA ALA A 89 4.97 -1.32 3.76
C ALA A 89 4.31 -1.04 5.13
N SER A 90 4.68 0.08 5.77
CA SER A 90 4.13 0.47 7.06
C SER A 90 2.63 0.74 7.00
N VAL A 91 2.16 1.45 5.97
CA VAL A 91 0.74 1.71 5.73
C VAL A 91 -0.02 0.41 5.47
N MET A 92 0.51 -0.45 4.61
CA MET A 92 -0.12 -1.74 4.27
C MET A 92 -0.19 -2.68 5.47
N ASN A 93 0.86 -2.75 6.30
CA ASN A 93 0.86 -3.51 7.54
C ASN A 93 -0.26 -3.02 8.48
N ALA A 94 -0.40 -1.71 8.65
CA ALA A 94 -1.46 -1.15 9.48
C ALA A 94 -2.87 -1.36 8.90
N ILE A 95 -3.03 -1.38 7.57
CA ILE A 95 -4.29 -1.75 6.92
C ILE A 95 -4.62 -3.21 7.20
N GLN A 96 -3.67 -4.13 7.03
CA GLN A 96 -3.89 -5.56 7.28
C GLN A 96 -4.21 -5.87 8.75
N GLU A 97 -3.60 -5.15 9.68
CA GLU A 97 -3.88 -5.23 11.12
C GLU A 97 -5.27 -4.68 11.49
N SER A 98 -5.91 -3.91 10.62
CA SER A 98 -7.22 -3.33 10.89
C SER A 98 -8.28 -4.42 11.06
N PRO A 99 -9.17 -4.34 12.08
CA PRO A 99 -10.23 -5.32 12.27
C PRO A 99 -11.21 -5.38 11.08
N HIS A 100 -11.37 -4.29 10.33
CA HIS A 100 -12.30 -4.20 9.20
C HIS A 100 -11.71 -4.74 7.89
N TYR A 101 -10.38 -4.92 7.81
CA TYR A 101 -9.74 -5.41 6.58
C TYR A 101 -10.23 -6.80 6.18
N LYS A 102 -10.45 -7.69 7.14
CA LYS A 102 -10.99 -9.04 6.87
C LYS A 102 -12.40 -8.98 6.28
N GLU A 103 -13.24 -8.09 6.79
CA GLU A 103 -14.60 -7.88 6.31
C GLU A 103 -14.61 -7.28 4.91
N LEU A 104 -13.80 -6.26 4.67
CA LEU A 104 -13.60 -5.69 3.33
C LEU A 104 -13.16 -6.78 2.34
N ARG A 105 -12.19 -7.63 2.70
CA ARG A 105 -11.74 -8.72 1.84
C ARG A 105 -12.77 -9.81 1.56
N GLN A 106 -13.74 -10.01 2.45
CA GLN A 106 -14.85 -10.93 2.16
C GLN A 106 -15.71 -10.42 1.00
N LEU A 107 -15.78 -9.10 0.82
CA LEU A 107 -16.52 -8.45 -0.26
C LEU A 107 -15.71 -8.32 -1.55
N THR A 108 -14.37 -8.34 -1.49
CA THR A 108 -13.51 -8.03 -2.65
C THR A 108 -12.74 -9.22 -3.22
N LYS A 109 -12.43 -10.25 -2.43
CA LYS A 109 -11.55 -11.34 -2.88
C LYS A 109 -12.08 -12.00 -4.16
N LEU A 110 -11.22 -12.08 -5.18
CA LEU A 110 -11.52 -12.62 -6.51
C LEU A 110 -12.72 -11.97 -7.21
N ASP A 111 -13.16 -10.80 -6.74
CA ASP A 111 -14.20 -9.99 -7.36
C ASP A 111 -13.55 -8.71 -7.86
N LEU A 112 -13.38 -8.61 -9.18
CA LEU A 112 -12.75 -7.46 -9.82
C LEU A 112 -13.52 -6.17 -9.55
N MET A 113 -14.86 -6.21 -9.60
CA MET A 113 -15.70 -5.03 -9.39
C MET A 113 -15.74 -4.63 -7.92
N GLY A 114 -15.97 -5.59 -7.02
CA GLY A 114 -15.91 -5.35 -5.58
C GLY A 114 -14.54 -4.79 -5.16
N THR A 115 -13.44 -5.33 -5.70
CA THR A 115 -12.09 -4.82 -5.45
C THR A 115 -11.91 -3.39 -5.95
N THR A 116 -12.31 -3.08 -7.18
CA THR A 116 -12.20 -1.72 -7.72
C THR A 116 -12.95 -0.73 -6.85
N VAL A 117 -14.18 -1.05 -6.43
CA VAL A 117 -14.96 -0.20 -5.54
C VAL A 117 -14.32 -0.06 -4.15
N GLY A 118 -13.80 -1.15 -3.59
CA GLY A 118 -13.10 -1.13 -2.31
C GLY A 118 -11.84 -0.28 -2.36
N ALA A 119 -11.06 -0.41 -3.43
CA ALA A 119 -9.87 0.39 -3.70
C ALA A 119 -10.23 1.87 -3.92
N GLU A 120 -11.26 2.19 -4.71
CA GLU A 120 -11.77 3.57 -4.87
C GLU A 120 -12.07 4.26 -3.54
N ALA A 121 -12.67 3.52 -2.59
CA ALA A 121 -13.06 4.04 -1.30
C ALA A 121 -11.86 4.17 -0.34
N LEU A 122 -10.90 3.24 -0.41
CA LEU A 122 -9.75 3.20 0.49
C LEU A 122 -8.60 4.11 0.01
N SER A 123 -8.30 4.11 -1.29
CA SER A 123 -7.13 4.78 -1.86
C SER A 123 -7.15 6.29 -1.68
N GLU A 124 -8.32 6.95 -1.74
CA GLU A 124 -8.41 8.40 -1.53
C GLU A 124 -8.02 8.80 -0.10
N GLU A 125 -8.52 8.08 0.89
CA GLU A 125 -8.20 8.32 2.30
C GLU A 125 -6.74 7.97 2.62
N VAL A 126 -6.23 6.87 2.06
CA VAL A 126 -4.82 6.48 2.20
C VAL A 126 -3.91 7.50 1.53
N LYS A 127 -4.27 8.05 0.37
CA LYS A 127 -3.53 9.13 -0.30
C LYS A 127 -3.37 10.32 0.62
N ASN A 128 -4.46 10.78 1.23
CA ASN A 128 -4.45 11.93 2.13
C ASN A 128 -3.61 11.64 3.38
N LEU A 129 -3.66 10.42 3.92
CA LEU A 129 -2.80 10.02 5.03
C LEU A 129 -1.31 10.02 4.65
N VAL A 130 -0.98 9.50 3.47
CA VAL A 130 0.41 9.52 2.98
C VAL A 130 0.90 10.95 2.78
N GLU A 131 0.04 11.84 2.27
CA GLU A 131 0.37 13.26 2.14
C GLU A 131 0.72 13.90 3.50
N GLU A 132 0.01 13.54 4.57
CA GLU A 132 0.32 14.00 5.93
C GLU A 132 1.63 13.40 6.50
N LEU A 133 1.99 12.18 6.10
CA LEU A 133 3.11 11.44 6.67
C LEU A 133 4.41 11.60 5.88
N LYS A 134 4.35 11.99 4.61
CA LYS A 134 5.49 11.98 3.69
C LYS A 134 6.67 12.82 4.20
N ASP A 135 6.41 14.00 4.77
CA ASP A 135 7.48 14.89 5.19
C ASP A 135 8.23 14.31 6.41
N GLN A 136 7.49 13.70 7.35
CA GLN A 136 8.05 13.00 8.50
C GLN A 136 8.86 11.77 8.06
N TYR A 137 8.36 11.07 7.04
CA TYR A 137 9.05 9.94 6.45
C TYR A 137 10.33 10.35 5.72
N GLU A 138 10.32 11.42 4.94
CA GLU A 138 11.50 11.94 4.25
C GLU A 138 12.57 12.40 5.24
N GLU A 139 12.18 13.04 6.36
CA GLU A 139 13.09 13.42 7.43
C GLU A 139 13.71 12.18 8.10
N ALA A 140 12.87 11.19 8.47
CA ALA A 140 13.34 9.94 9.06
C ALA A 140 14.25 9.15 8.09
N MET A 141 13.97 9.20 6.79
CA MET A 141 14.79 8.58 5.74
C MET A 141 16.17 9.23 5.66
N LYS A 142 16.24 10.56 5.63
CA LYS A 142 17.53 11.28 5.64
C LYS A 142 18.36 10.98 6.88
N GLU A 143 17.72 10.89 8.05
CA GLU A 143 18.40 10.49 9.29
C GLU A 143 18.91 9.05 9.22
N LEU A 144 18.13 8.14 8.64
CA LEU A 144 18.50 6.73 8.47
C LEU A 144 19.68 6.57 7.51
N GLU A 145 19.64 7.23 6.35
CA GLU A 145 20.73 7.23 5.37
C GLU A 145 22.02 7.79 5.98
N SER A 146 21.94 8.95 6.64
CA SER A 146 23.09 9.55 7.34
C SER A 146 23.65 8.64 8.43
N ALA A 147 22.80 7.93 9.16
CA ALA A 147 23.24 6.98 10.18
C ALA A 147 23.89 5.74 9.57
N GLN A 148 23.41 5.24 8.42
CA GLN A 148 24.02 4.13 7.70
C GLN A 148 25.40 4.50 7.16
N GLU A 149 25.53 5.65 6.49
CA GLU A 149 26.82 6.17 6.02
C GLU A 149 27.82 6.34 7.17
N GLY A 150 27.34 6.81 8.33
CA GLY A 150 28.15 6.92 9.54
C GLY A 150 28.67 5.58 10.07
N VAL A 151 27.88 4.51 9.97
CA VAL A 151 28.31 3.15 10.35
C VAL A 151 29.35 2.64 9.34
N GLU A 152 29.09 2.76 8.04
CA GLU A 152 30.01 2.31 6.98
C GLU A 152 31.36 3.05 7.06
N GLY A 153 31.34 4.35 7.35
CA GLY A 153 32.54 5.15 7.57
C GLY A 153 33.33 4.70 8.81
N ALA A 154 32.64 4.48 9.94
CA ALA A 154 33.29 4.02 11.18
C ALA A 154 33.87 2.60 11.05
N GLU A 155 33.20 1.69 10.34
CA GLU A 155 33.70 0.34 10.04
C GLU A 155 34.96 0.39 9.14
N SER A 156 34.93 1.24 8.11
CA SER A 156 36.07 1.42 7.20
C SER A 156 37.32 1.96 7.90
N GLU A 157 37.15 2.86 8.87
CA GLU A 157 38.23 3.39 9.70
C GLU A 157 38.76 2.36 10.71
N ALA A 158 37.88 1.58 11.34
CA ALA A 158 38.25 0.54 12.29
C ALA A 158 38.99 -0.64 11.63
N GLU A 159 38.67 -0.96 10.37
CA GLU A 159 39.36 -2.00 9.59
C GLU A 159 40.70 -1.54 8.99
N GLY A 160 41.14 -0.30 9.25
CA GLY A 160 42.40 0.22 8.71
C GLY A 160 42.43 0.35 7.19
N LYS A 161 41.27 0.27 6.52
CA LYS A 161 41.10 0.52 5.08
C LYS A 161 41.02 2.03 4.84
N GLY A 162 42.08 2.74 5.24
CA GLY A 162 42.27 4.14 4.88
C GLY A 162 42.19 4.30 3.36
N ALA A 163 41.37 5.26 2.92
CA ALA A 163 41.04 5.55 1.53
C ALA A 163 42.24 5.44 0.56
N LYS A 164 42.20 4.43 -0.31
CA LYS A 164 42.88 4.50 -1.61
C LYS A 164 41.87 4.96 -2.65
N GLY A 165 42.00 6.23 -3.05
CA GLY A 165 41.66 6.70 -4.40
C GLY A 165 40.28 7.33 -4.57
N GLY A 166 40.22 8.65 -4.44
CA GLY A 166 39.08 9.46 -4.84
C GLY A 166 39.40 10.95 -4.81
N LYS A 167 40.29 11.39 -5.71
CA LYS A 167 40.68 12.79 -5.87
C LYS A 167 39.55 13.51 -6.61
N GLY A 168 38.72 14.29 -5.90
CA GLY A 168 37.79 15.22 -6.52
C GLY A 168 36.57 15.55 -5.66
N GLY A 169 36.48 16.80 -5.21
CA GLY A 169 35.24 17.36 -4.63
C GLY A 169 35.44 18.04 -3.28
N LYS A 170 35.75 19.34 -3.31
CA LYS A 170 35.61 20.26 -2.18
C LYS A 170 34.16 20.25 -1.66
N ASP A 171 34.03 20.58 -0.38
CA ASP A 171 32.81 20.77 0.42
C ASP A 171 32.22 19.53 1.10
N SER A 172 32.90 19.08 2.15
CA SER A 172 32.26 18.40 3.28
C SER A 172 32.88 18.92 4.57
N LYS A 173 32.49 20.14 4.96
CA LYS A 173 32.64 20.60 6.34
C LYS A 173 31.62 19.83 7.19
N ASP A 174 32.10 19.27 8.30
CA ASP A 174 31.35 18.58 9.36
C ASP A 174 30.98 17.09 9.18
N GLN A 175 31.88 16.26 8.63
CA GLN A 175 31.84 14.82 8.96
C GLN A 175 32.33 14.61 10.40
N LYS A 176 31.40 14.69 11.36
CA LYS A 176 31.62 14.26 12.74
C LYS A 176 31.98 12.77 12.72
N LYS A 177 33.26 12.44 12.96
CA LYS A 177 33.69 11.05 13.15
C LYS A 177 33.03 10.50 14.41
N TRP A 178 32.08 9.59 14.25
CA TRP A 178 31.48 8.86 15.35
C TRP A 178 32.26 7.58 15.62
N SER A 179 32.28 7.14 16.87
CA SER A 179 32.71 5.77 17.17
C SER A 179 31.71 4.76 16.59
N LEU A 180 32.15 3.54 16.31
CA LEU A 180 31.28 2.46 15.78
C LEU A 180 30.04 2.23 16.66
N GLN A 181 30.22 2.29 17.98
CA GLN A 181 29.11 2.14 18.94
C GLN A 181 28.09 3.28 18.86
N GLU A 182 28.56 4.53 18.72
CA GLU A 182 27.67 5.68 18.57
C GLU A 182 26.92 5.66 17.24
N ALA A 183 27.60 5.28 16.15
CA ALA A 183 26.99 5.13 14.83
C ALA A 183 25.89 4.05 14.83
N GLN A 184 26.17 2.88 15.43
CA GLN A 184 25.18 1.81 15.58
C GLN A 184 23.98 2.24 16.44
N LYS A 185 24.21 2.96 17.53
CA LYS A 185 23.13 3.48 18.38
C LYS A 185 22.23 4.45 17.59
N ARG A 186 22.84 5.35 16.82
CA ARG A 186 22.12 6.31 15.98
C ARG A 186 21.31 5.61 14.89
N LEU A 187 21.87 4.56 14.28
CA LEU A 187 21.16 3.72 13.31
C LEU A 187 19.92 3.07 13.93
N GLU A 188 20.04 2.52 15.14
CA GLU A 188 18.90 1.91 15.84
C GLU A 188 17.85 2.94 16.26
N GLU A 189 18.26 4.15 16.64
CA GLU A 189 17.33 5.26 16.91
C GLU A 189 16.60 5.72 15.64
N ALA A 190 17.30 5.85 14.52
CA ALA A 190 16.72 6.21 13.23
C ALA A 190 15.72 5.14 12.75
N LYS A 191 16.06 3.85 12.88
CA LYS A 191 15.11 2.74 12.60
C LYS A 191 13.88 2.80 13.49
N LYS A 192 14.04 3.11 14.78
CA LYS A 192 12.90 3.27 15.70
C LYS A 192 12.02 4.47 15.35
N LYS A 193 12.58 5.57 14.89
CA LYS A 193 11.81 6.71 14.38
C LYS A 193 11.04 6.31 13.12
N MET A 194 11.70 5.63 12.18
CA MET A 194 11.09 5.09 10.96
C MET A 194 9.89 4.18 11.28
N GLY A 195 10.06 3.21 12.18
CA GLY A 195 8.99 2.31 12.60
C GLY A 195 7.87 2.96 13.41
N LYS A 196 7.99 4.24 13.79
CA LYS A 196 6.97 5.02 14.52
C LYS A 196 6.19 6.00 13.65
N ILE A 197 6.47 6.05 12.34
CA ILE A 197 5.76 6.94 11.42
C ILE A 197 4.26 6.62 11.42
N ILE A 198 3.91 5.33 11.46
CA ILE A 198 2.53 4.90 11.68
C ILE A 198 2.26 4.81 13.18
N ASP A 199 1.94 5.97 13.76
CA ASP A 199 1.59 6.08 15.17
C ASP A 199 0.15 5.60 15.47
N LYS A 200 -0.25 5.68 16.74
CA LYS A 200 -1.60 5.29 17.18
C LYS A 200 -2.70 6.11 16.50
N LYS A 201 -2.44 7.38 16.17
CA LYS A 201 -3.42 8.27 15.52
C LYS A 201 -3.60 7.88 14.05
N ALA A 202 -2.52 7.59 13.34
CA ALA A 202 -2.54 7.07 11.97
C ALA A 202 -3.25 5.71 11.92
N LYS A 203 -2.96 4.78 12.85
CA LYS A 203 -3.71 3.51 12.95
C LYS A 203 -5.21 3.75 13.20
N GLY A 204 -5.57 4.71 14.05
CA GLY A 204 -6.96 5.11 14.27
C GLY A 204 -7.65 5.71 13.03
N LYS A 205 -6.91 6.42 12.17
CA LYS A 205 -7.40 6.87 10.85
C LYS A 205 -7.62 5.68 9.92
N ILE A 206 -6.64 4.80 9.77
CA ILE A 206 -6.71 3.59 8.94
C ILE A 206 -7.90 2.71 9.31
N ASN A 207 -8.18 2.52 10.60
CA ASN A 207 -9.36 1.78 11.05
C ASN A 207 -10.68 2.42 10.61
N ARG A 208 -10.75 3.75 10.58
CA ARG A 208 -11.94 4.46 10.07
C ARG A 208 -12.04 4.35 8.55
N PHE A 209 -10.92 4.45 7.84
CA PHE A 209 -10.86 4.35 6.38
C PHE A 209 -11.31 2.96 5.90
N THR A 210 -10.76 1.90 6.49
CA THR A 210 -11.14 0.52 6.18
C THR A 210 -12.60 0.23 6.53
N ASN A 211 -13.12 0.74 7.64
CA ASN A 211 -14.55 0.64 7.96
C ASN A 211 -15.43 1.36 6.92
N ALA A 212 -15.07 2.59 6.55
CA ALA A 212 -15.79 3.35 5.54
C ALA A 212 -15.76 2.67 4.16
N ALA A 213 -14.60 2.16 3.76
CA ALA A 213 -14.44 1.38 2.53
C ALA A 213 -15.28 0.10 2.56
N THR A 214 -15.35 -0.58 3.70
CA THR A 214 -16.21 -1.77 3.90
C THR A 214 -17.67 -1.41 3.70
N ALA A 215 -18.16 -0.36 4.37
CA ALA A 215 -19.53 0.10 4.24
C ALA A 215 -19.86 0.50 2.80
N LYS A 216 -18.95 1.22 2.13
CA LYS A 216 -19.14 1.67 0.74
C LYS A 216 -19.15 0.53 -0.27
N THR A 217 -18.28 -0.45 -0.06
CA THR A 217 -18.21 -1.66 -0.88
C THR A 217 -19.50 -2.45 -0.74
N ARG A 218 -19.96 -2.68 0.51
CA ARG A 218 -21.23 -3.36 0.78
C ARG A 218 -22.43 -2.64 0.15
N GLU A 219 -22.55 -1.33 0.33
CA GLU A 219 -23.62 -0.52 -0.30
C GLU A 219 -23.64 -0.73 -1.82
N THR A 220 -22.46 -0.75 -2.43
CA THR A 220 -22.32 -0.92 -3.88
C THR A 220 -22.66 -2.34 -4.31
N THR A 221 -22.14 -3.37 -3.63
CA THR A 221 -22.44 -4.77 -3.91
C THR A 221 -23.94 -5.05 -3.78
N ASP A 222 -24.59 -4.52 -2.76
CA ASP A 222 -26.04 -4.64 -2.57
C ASP A 222 -26.81 -3.99 -3.74
N MET A 223 -26.35 -2.84 -4.22
CA MET A 223 -26.93 -2.16 -5.38
C MET A 223 -26.76 -3.01 -6.65
N ILE A 224 -25.56 -3.51 -6.93
CA ILE A 224 -25.27 -4.41 -8.05
C ILE A 224 -26.18 -5.64 -8.01
N THR A 225 -26.32 -6.25 -6.83
CA THR A 225 -27.17 -7.41 -6.58
C THR A 225 -28.65 -7.10 -6.86
N ALA A 226 -29.12 -5.93 -6.42
CA ALA A 226 -30.51 -5.50 -6.63
C ALA A 226 -30.84 -5.27 -8.10
N TRP A 227 -29.84 -4.88 -8.92
CA TRP A 227 -29.98 -4.68 -10.36
C TRP A 227 -29.66 -5.94 -11.19
N GLY A 228 -29.30 -7.06 -10.56
CA GLY A 228 -28.99 -8.31 -11.26
C GLY A 228 -27.68 -8.28 -12.06
N LEU A 229 -26.78 -7.35 -11.74
CA LEU A 229 -25.51 -7.17 -12.48
C LEU A 229 -24.44 -8.21 -12.12
N GLU A 230 -24.74 -9.11 -11.18
CA GLU A 230 -23.87 -10.23 -10.79
C GLU A 230 -23.79 -11.32 -11.88
N GLN A 231 -24.86 -11.54 -12.67
CA GLN A 231 -25.05 -12.76 -13.48
C GLN A 231 -24.60 -12.69 -14.95
N SER A 232 -23.72 -11.78 -15.35
CA SER A 232 -23.18 -11.88 -16.72
C SER A 232 -21.97 -12.82 -16.74
N ASP A 233 -22.13 -13.96 -17.41
CA ASP A 233 -21.09 -14.99 -17.66
C ASP A 233 -19.93 -14.49 -18.55
N SER A 234 -19.93 -13.21 -18.93
CA SER A 234 -18.85 -12.59 -19.68
C SER A 234 -17.66 -12.30 -18.76
N PHE A 235 -16.75 -13.28 -18.65
CA PHE A 235 -15.40 -13.12 -18.08
C PHE A 235 -14.48 -12.19 -18.92
N THR A 236 -15.05 -11.41 -19.84
CA THR A 236 -14.28 -10.54 -20.73
C THR A 236 -14.05 -9.18 -20.06
N GLN A 237 -12.88 -8.57 -20.32
CA GLN A 237 -12.60 -7.20 -19.87
C GLN A 237 -13.65 -6.20 -20.34
N SER A 238 -14.22 -6.41 -21.53
CA SER A 238 -15.33 -5.61 -22.08
C SER A 238 -16.56 -5.65 -21.18
N GLY A 239 -16.95 -6.84 -20.69
CA GLY A 239 -18.08 -6.99 -19.76
C GLY A 239 -17.84 -6.29 -18.42
N TYR A 240 -16.60 -6.32 -17.92
CA TYR A 240 -16.23 -5.56 -16.72
C TYR A 240 -16.33 -4.04 -16.91
N GLN A 241 -15.80 -3.50 -18.02
CA GLN A 241 -15.86 -2.06 -18.29
C GLN A 241 -17.30 -1.55 -18.44
N GLU A 242 -18.15 -2.31 -19.14
CA GLU A 242 -19.58 -1.99 -19.28
C GLU A 242 -20.28 -1.97 -17.91
N LYS A 243 -19.99 -2.95 -17.04
CA LYS A 243 -20.50 -2.98 -15.67
C LYS A 243 -20.07 -1.77 -14.86
N MET A 244 -18.80 -1.35 -14.96
CA MET A 244 -18.31 -0.17 -14.25
C MET A 244 -18.97 1.13 -14.75
N GLN A 245 -19.18 1.27 -16.06
CA GLN A 245 -19.90 2.41 -16.62
C GLN A 245 -21.36 2.45 -16.16
N LEU A 246 -22.04 1.30 -16.12
CA LEU A 246 -23.41 1.22 -15.61
C LEU A 246 -23.46 1.55 -14.13
N LEU A 247 -22.52 1.04 -13.34
CA LEU A 247 -22.39 1.34 -11.92
C LEU A 247 -22.22 2.84 -11.67
N ASP A 248 -21.38 3.52 -12.45
CA ASP A 248 -21.20 4.97 -12.34
C ASP A 248 -22.51 5.74 -12.63
N ARG A 249 -23.24 5.34 -13.67
CA ARG A 249 -24.57 5.91 -13.97
C ARG A 249 -25.58 5.68 -12.84
N LEU A 250 -25.56 4.51 -12.21
CA LEU A 250 -26.43 4.18 -11.07
C LEU A 250 -26.09 5.05 -9.85
N ARG A 251 -24.81 5.24 -9.55
CA ARG A 251 -24.32 6.05 -8.42
C ARG A 251 -24.67 7.53 -8.59
N ASN A 252 -24.56 8.04 -9.81
CA ASN A 252 -24.73 9.45 -10.12
C ASN A 252 -26.19 9.85 -10.41
N ASN A 253 -27.12 8.90 -10.43
CA ASN A 253 -28.55 9.16 -10.64
C ASN A 253 -29.37 8.89 -9.36
N PRO A 254 -29.87 9.92 -8.65
CA PRO A 254 -30.61 9.76 -7.40
C PRO A 254 -31.87 8.90 -7.53
N LYS A 255 -32.56 8.94 -8.69
CA LYS A 255 -33.76 8.14 -8.93
C LYS A 255 -33.41 6.66 -9.05
N LEU A 256 -32.35 6.32 -9.79
CA LEU A 256 -31.89 4.94 -9.95
C LEU A 256 -31.38 4.37 -8.63
N LYS A 257 -30.63 5.17 -7.85
CA LYS A 257 -30.21 4.80 -6.50
C LYS A 257 -31.41 4.47 -5.62
N ARG A 258 -32.46 5.31 -5.64
CA ARG A 258 -33.67 5.07 -4.83
C ARG A 258 -34.42 3.81 -5.26
N ILE A 259 -34.49 3.53 -6.56
CA ILE A 259 -35.07 2.29 -7.08
C ILE A 259 -34.28 1.07 -6.58
N ALA A 260 -32.95 1.12 -6.60
CA ALA A 260 -32.09 0.06 -6.10
C ALA A 260 -32.35 -0.26 -4.62
N GLU A 261 -32.45 0.79 -3.79
CA GLU A 261 -32.73 0.66 -2.36
C GLU A 261 -34.08 -0.02 -2.10
N LEU A 262 -35.11 0.36 -2.85
CA LEU A 262 -36.45 -0.22 -2.76
C LEU A 262 -36.44 -1.69 -3.22
N ALA A 263 -35.86 -1.98 -4.38
CA ALA A 263 -35.74 -3.34 -4.91
C ALA A 263 -35.00 -4.25 -3.93
N GLY A 264 -33.90 -3.78 -3.33
CA GLY A 264 -33.16 -4.52 -2.31
C GLY A 264 -34.00 -4.80 -1.05
N ARG A 265 -34.83 -3.84 -0.60
CA ARG A 265 -35.77 -4.07 0.52
C ARG A 265 -36.81 -5.13 0.19
N TYR A 266 -37.43 -5.06 -0.99
CA TYR A 266 -38.41 -6.07 -1.43
C TYR A 266 -37.80 -7.46 -1.56
N LYS A 267 -36.58 -7.56 -2.13
CA LYS A 267 -35.84 -8.83 -2.21
C LYS A 267 -35.61 -9.44 -0.82
N ARG A 268 -35.16 -8.63 0.16
CA ARG A 268 -34.98 -9.10 1.54
C ARG A 268 -36.28 -9.56 2.19
N MET A 269 -37.40 -8.89 1.92
CA MET A 269 -38.72 -9.31 2.44
C MET A 269 -39.23 -10.59 1.76
N ALA A 270 -38.92 -10.81 0.48
CA ALA A 270 -39.38 -11.99 -0.27
C ALA A 270 -38.61 -13.27 0.08
N PHE A 271 -37.39 -13.15 0.61
CA PHE A 271 -36.53 -14.27 1.01
C PHE A 271 -36.33 -14.38 2.54
N ALA A 272 -37.07 -13.60 3.34
CA ALA A 272 -37.15 -13.72 4.80
C ALA A 272 -38.30 -14.65 5.20
#